data_AF-A0A067WCY7-F1
#
_entry.id   AF-A0A067WCY7-F1
#
_cell.length_a   1.000
_cell.length_b   1.000
_cell.length_c   1.000
_cell.angle_alpha   90.00
_cell.angle_beta   90.00
_cell.angle_gamma   90.00
#
_symmetry.space_group_name_H-M   'P 1'
#
loop_
_entity.id
_entity.type
_entity.pdbx_description
1 polymer ?
#
loop_
_entity_poly.entity_id
_entity_poly.type
_entity_poly.pdbx_seq_one_letter_code
_entity_poly.pdbx_strand_id
1 'polypeptide(L)' 'MDGKPCPSDAFLARLYGTHSLSRARRLLTYFEESGLIVIHTHLSGQRIIAFPDLGVEIALGDPKVPV' A
#
# COMPACT_ATOMS: atom_id res chain seq x y z
N MET A 1 6.62 -11.83 -13.95
CA MET A 1 5.40 -10.98 -13.90
C MET A 1 5.50 -10.23 -12.59
N ASP A 2 6.40 -9.25 -12.57
CA ASP A 2 6.93 -8.70 -11.34
C ASP A 2 6.11 -7.45 -11.03
N GLY A 3 5.09 -7.61 -10.20
CA GLY A 3 4.42 -6.49 -9.57
C GLY A 3 5.48 -5.60 -8.93
N LYS A 4 5.43 -4.29 -9.18
CA LYS A 4 6.35 -3.34 -8.53
C LYS A 4 6.29 -3.56 -7.01
N PRO A 5 7.37 -3.33 -6.24
CA PRO A 5 7.30 -3.46 -4.78
C PRO A 5 6.24 -2.52 -4.20
N CYS A 6 5.61 -2.94 -3.09
CA CYS A 6 4.60 -2.14 -2.40
C CYS A 6 5.16 -0.74 -2.12
N PRO A 7 4.51 0.33 -2.60
CA PRO A 7 4.99 1.69 -2.40
C PRO A 7 5.00 2.04 -0.91
N SER A 8 5.94 2.89 -0.49
CA SER A 8 5.99 3.37 0.88
C SER A 8 4.86 4.35 1.19
N ASP A 9 4.47 4.45 2.47
CA ASP A 9 3.45 5.42 2.90
C ASP A 9 3.87 6.85 2.53
N ALA A 10 5.17 7.15 2.53
CA ALA A 10 5.72 8.45 2.15
C ALA A 10 5.54 8.72 0.64
N PHE A 11 5.76 7.71 -0.19
CA PHE A 11 5.52 7.80 -1.63
C PHE A 11 4.02 7.98 -1.94
N LEU A 12 3.15 7.24 -1.26
CA LEU A 12 1.71 7.37 -1.36
C LEU A 12 1.23 8.75 -0.90
N ALA A 13 1.73 9.25 0.23
CA ALA A 13 1.41 10.57 0.73
C ALA A 13 1.78 11.64 -0.32
N ARG A 14 3.00 11.58 -0.86
CA ARG A 14 3.48 12.51 -1.90
C ARG A 14 2.63 12.46 -3.17
N LEU A 15 2.25 11.27 -3.65
CA LEU A 15 1.34 11.10 -4.79
C LEU A 15 -0.03 11.73 -4.53
N TYR A 16 -0.54 11.60 -3.30
CA TYR A 16 -1.81 12.21 -2.88
C TYR A 16 -1.72 13.70 -2.56
N GLY A 17 -0.55 14.33 -2.71
CA GLY A 17 -0.34 15.75 -2.39
C GLY A 17 -0.39 16.06 -0.90
N THR A 18 -0.19 15.06 -0.03
CA THR A 18 -0.14 15.23 1.42
C THR A 18 1.21 14.80 1.98
N HIS A 19 1.71 15.46 3.02
CA HIS A 19 2.87 14.98 3.77
C HIS A 19 2.47 14.09 4.95
N SER A 20 1.16 13.94 5.20
CA SER A 20 0.66 13.15 6.33
C SER A 20 0.59 11.67 6.00
N LEU A 21 1.52 10.88 6.54
CA LEU A 21 1.51 9.41 6.45
C LEU A 21 0.17 8.81 6.94
N SER A 22 -0.40 9.39 8.00
CA SER A 22 -1.71 8.95 8.54
C SER A 22 -2.86 9.12 7.54
N ARG A 23 -2.80 10.12 6.64
CA ARG A 23 -3.79 10.28 5.57
C ARG A 23 -3.62 9.21 4.49
N ALA A 24 -2.38 8.92 4.09
CA ALA A 24 -2.09 7.84 3.16
C ALA A 24 -2.61 6.49 3.67
N ARG A 25 -2.39 6.18 4.96
CA ARG A 25 -2.93 4.96 5.58
C ARG A 25 -4.46 4.93 5.57
N ARG A 26 -5.13 6.03 5.90
CA ARG A 26 -6.60 6.11 5.84
C ARG A 26 -7.15 5.86 4.44
N LEU A 27 -6.48 6.35 3.40
CA LEU A 27 -6.90 6.09 2.02
C LEU A 27 -6.80 4.61 1.67
N LEU A 28 -5.74 3.95 2.14
CA LEU A 28 -5.56 2.51 1.94
C LEU A 28 -6.61 1.70 2.70
N THR A 29 -6.90 2.05 3.95
CA THR A 29 -8.00 1.43 4.71
C THR A 29 -9.35 1.67 4.03
N TYR A 30 -9.59 2.87 3.49
CA TYR A 30 -10.81 3.15 2.73
C TYR A 30 -10.95 2.26 1.49
N PHE A 31 -9.85 2.04 0.74
CA PHE A 31 -9.88 1.12 -0.39
C PHE A 31 -10.08 -0.34 0.02
N GLU A 32 -9.54 -0.75 1.16
CA GLU A 32 -9.74 -2.09 1.71
C GLU A 32 -11.19 -2.32 2.14
N GLU A 33 -11.77 -1.38 2.89
CA GLU A 33 -13.19 -1.39 3.28
C GLU A 33 -14.13 -1.36 2.07
N SER A 34 -13.73 -0.69 0.99
CA SER A 34 -14.47 -0.66 -0.28
C SER A 34 -14.31 -1.93 -1.12
N GLY A 35 -13.47 -2.89 -0.70
CA GLY A 35 -13.20 -4.13 -1.42
C GLY A 35 -12.31 -3.99 -2.66
N LEU A 36 -11.70 -2.83 -2.87
CA LEU A 36 -10.86 -2.56 -4.05
C LEU A 36 -9.46 -3.17 -3.94
N ILE A 37 -8.95 -3.28 -2.71
CA ILE A 37 -7.64 -3.87 -2.39
C ILE A 37 -7.73 -4.73 -1.14
N VAL A 38 -6.79 -5.65 -0.99
CA VAL A 38 -6.56 -6.40 0.26
C VAL A 38 -5.15 -6.07 0.75
N ILE A 39 -5.03 -5.74 2.05
CA ILE A 39 -3.75 -5.35 2.65
C ILE A 39 -3.25 -6.46 3.55
N HIS A 40 -2.19 -7.15 3.11
CA HIS A 40 -1.49 -8.11 3.95
C HIS A 40 -0.30 -7.45 4.62
N THR A 41 -0.38 -7.29 5.95
CA THR A 41 0.73 -6.77 6.75
C THR A 41 1.51 -7.93 7.33
N HIS A 42 2.77 -8.07 6.96
CA HIS A 42 3.66 -9.09 7.50
C HIS A 42 4.19 -8.66 8.87
N LEU A 43 4.48 -9.63 9.73
CA LEU A 43 5.05 -9.39 11.08
C LEU A 43 6.39 -8.64 11.03
N SER A 44 7.09 -8.74 9.91
CA SER A 44 8.35 -8.04 9.62
C SER A 44 8.18 -6.54 9.35
N GLY A 45 6.94 -6.01 9.39
CA GLY A 45 6.62 -4.62 9.07
C GLY A 45 6.46 -4.35 7.58
N GLN A 46 6.70 -5.34 6.73
CA GLN A 46 6.49 -5.26 5.29
C GLN A 46 5.02 -5.43 4.93
N ARG A 47 4.61 -4.84 3.81
CA ARG A 47 3.24 -4.85 3.33
C ARG A 47 3.17 -5.40 1.92
N ILE A 48 2.15 -6.20 1.68
CA ILE A 48 1.70 -6.64 0.36
C ILE A 48 0.30 -6.07 0.15
N ILE A 49 0.03 -5.61 -1.07
CA ILE A 49 -1.30 -5.19 -1.49
C ILE A 49 -1.71 -6.12 -2.63
N ALA A 50 -2.89 -6.71 -2.53
CA ALA A 50 -3.48 -7.51 -3.59
C ALA A 50 -4.71 -6.78 -4.14
N PHE A 51 -4.89 -6.84 -5.45
CA PHE A 51 -6.10 -6.38 -6.14
C PHE A 51 -6.94 -7.61 -6.48
N PRO A 52 -7.94 -7.99 -5.67
CA PRO A 52 -8.69 -9.22 -5.85
C PRO A 52 -9.43 -9.25 -7.19
N ASP A 53 -10.03 -8.13 -7.61
CA ASP A 53 -10.71 -8.00 -8.91
C ASP A 53 -9.78 -8.17 -10.12
N LEU A 54 -8.50 -7.78 -9.98
CA LEU A 54 -7.54 -7.85 -11.08
C LEU A 54 -6.68 -9.12 -11.03
N GLY A 55 -6.73 -9.91 -9.96
CA GLY A 55 -5.84 -11.04 -9.73
C GLY A 55 -4.35 -10.65 -9.69
N VAL A 56 -4.06 -9.39 -9.36
CA VAL A 56 -2.70 -8.83 -9.35
C VAL A 56 -2.24 -8.64 -7.90
N GLU A 57 -1.06 -9.16 -7.60
CA GLU A 57 -0.39 -8.96 -6.31
C GLU A 57 0.84 -8.09 -6.49
N ILE A 58 0.99 -7.12 -5.59
CA ILE A 58 2.14 -6.23 -5.54
C ILE A 58 3.26 -6.93 -4.74
N ALA A 59 4.51 -6.83 -5.17
CA ALA A 59 5.62 -7.47 -4.46
C ALA A 59 5.82 -6.88 -3.06
N LEU A 60 6.41 -7.67 -2.16
CA LEU A 60 6.70 -7.28 -0.77
C LEU A 60 7.49 -5.98 -0.73
N GLY A 61 6.93 -4.95 -0.11
CA GLY A 61 7.57 -3.65 0.05
C GLY A 61 7.54 -3.20 1.50
N ASP A 62 8.54 -2.42 1.89
CA ASP A 62 8.58 -1.85 3.23
C ASP A 62 7.85 -0.48 3.24
N PRO A 63 6.71 -0.38 3.95
CA PRO A 63 5.88 0.82 3.98
C PRO A 63 6.55 1.99 4.70
N LYS A 64 7.60 1.74 5.49
CA LYS A 64 8.32 2.73 6.31
C LYS A 64 9.51 3.34 5.59
N VAL A 65 9.93 2.80 4.44
CA VAL A 65 11.06 3.34 3.67
C VAL A 65 10.79 4.80 3.29
N PRO A 66 11.64 5.74 3.73
CA PRO A 66 11.56 7.12 3.26
C PRO A 66 11.88 7.18 1.76
N VAL A 67 11.15 8.04 1.04
CA VAL A 67 11.33 8.32 -0.39
C VAL A 67 12.64 9.03 -0.69
#